data_AF-A0A496TI02-F1
#
_entry.id   AF-A0A496TI02-F1
#
_cell.length_a   1.000
_cell.length_b   1.000
_cell.length_c   1.000
_cell.angle_alpha   90.00
_cell.angle_beta   90.00
_cell.angle_gamma   90.00
#
_symmetry.space_group_name_H-M   'P 1'
#
loop_
_entity.id
_entity.type
_entity.pdbx_description
1 polymer ?
#
loop_
_entity_poly.entity_id
_entity_poly.type
_entity_poly.pdbx_seq_one_letter_code
_entity_poly.pdbx_strand_id
1 'polypeptide(L)'
;MNRQELKNKLKRCCDIMRDDGLVPLQYVEQLSWILFLKLFNDWEEHQKIINPDYRFIFEEKYRWPNWADKFTGEELKNFVERELIPYLS
;
A
#
# COMPACT_ATOMS: atom_id res chain seq x y z
N MET A 1 -1.16 5.16 19.78
CA MET A 1 -1.67 6.09 18.76
C MET A 1 -3.13 6.38 19.06
N ASN A 2 -3.50 7.63 19.27
CA ASN A 2 -4.89 8.03 19.53
C ASN A 2 -5.65 8.24 18.20
N ARG A 3 -6.97 8.07 18.19
CA ARG A 3 -7.86 8.30 17.04
C ARG A 3 -7.61 9.66 16.37
N GLN A 4 -7.32 10.69 17.16
CA GLN A 4 -7.03 12.03 16.66
C GLN A 4 -5.74 12.08 15.82
N GLU A 5 -4.69 11.39 16.26
CA GLU A 5 -3.41 11.33 15.53
C GLU A 5 -3.55 10.57 14.21
N LEU A 6 -4.31 9.47 14.22
CA LEU A 6 -4.61 8.71 13.01
C LEU A 6 -5.37 9.57 11.99
N LYS A 7 -6.39 10.29 12.45
CA LYS A 7 -7.17 11.21 11.59
C LYS A 7 -6.26 12.28 10.97
N ASN A 8 -5.34 12.84 11.75
CA ASN A 8 -4.40 13.86 11.26
C ASN A 8 -3.43 13.29 10.22
N LYS A 9 -2.92 12.07 10.42
CA LYS A 9 -2.06 11.39 9.44
C LYS A 9 -2.80 11.12 8.12
N LEU A 10 -4.01 10.57 8.20
CA LEU A 10 -4.84 10.32 7.02
C LEU A 10 -5.14 11.62 6.26
N LYS A 11 -5.50 12.68 6.99
CA LYS A 11 -5.74 13.99 6.39
C LYS A 11 -4.50 14.50 5.65
N ARG A 12 -3.32 14.38 6.25
CA ARG A 12 -2.05 14.77 5.61
C ARG A 12 -1.78 13.98 4.33
N CYS A 13 -2.04 12.67 4.30
CA CYS A 13 -1.91 11.88 3.08
C CYS A 13 -2.86 12.37 1.98
N CYS A 14 -4.13 12.63 2.32
CA CYS A 14 -5.09 13.18 1.36
C CYS A 14 -4.70 14.57 0.86
N ASP A 15 -4.14 15.42 1.73
CA ASP A 15 -3.69 16.76 1.34
C ASP A 15 -2.51 16.68 0.35
N ILE A 16 -1.54 15.78 0.55
CA ILE A 16 -0.45 15.53 -0.41
C ILE A 16 -1.01 15.12 -1.78
N MET A 17 -1.94 14.16 -1.82
CA MET A 17 -2.54 13.70 -3.08
C MET A 17 -3.40 14.76 -3.76
N ARG A 18 -3.99 15.70 -3.00
CA ARG A 18 -4.73 16.84 -3.54
C ARG A 18 -3.78 17.84 -4.22
N ASP A 19 -2.62 18.09 -3.62
CA ASP A 19 -1.62 19.00 -4.17
C ASP A 19 -1.08 18.49 -5.53
N ASP A 20 -1.09 17.17 -5.75
CA ASP A 20 -0.78 16.52 -7.03
C ASP A 20 -1.91 16.64 -8.09
N GLY A 21 -3.02 17.32 -7.78
CA GLY A 21 -4.10 17.61 -8.72
C GLY A 21 -5.18 16.54 -8.85
N LEU A 22 -5.19 15.51 -8.00
CA LEU A 22 -6.20 14.44 -8.02
C LEU A 22 -7.55 14.91 -7.47
N VAL A 23 -8.65 14.47 -8.09
CA VAL A 23 -10.00 14.76 -7.57
C VAL A 23 -10.33 13.87 -6.35
N PRO A 24 -11.28 14.28 -5.48
CA PRO A 24 -11.59 13.55 -4.26
C PRO A 24 -11.85 12.05 -4.38
N LEU A 25 -12.52 11.63 -5.45
CA LEU A 25 -12.78 10.22 -5.69
C LEU A 25 -11.48 9.43 -5.98
N GLN A 26 -10.56 10.04 -6.75
CA GLN A 26 -9.32 9.40 -7.17
C GLN A 26 -8.38 9.17 -5.98
N TYR A 27 -8.12 10.20 -5.16
CA TYR A 27 -7.19 10.00 -4.04
C TYR A 27 -7.76 9.10 -2.94
N VAL A 28 -9.09 9.03 -2.78
CA VAL A 28 -9.72 8.07 -1.85
C VAL A 28 -9.52 6.64 -2.34
N GLU A 29 -9.65 6.39 -3.64
CA GLU A 29 -9.36 5.09 -4.24
C GLU A 29 -7.89 4.70 -4.09
N GLN A 30 -6.95 5.60 -4.41
CA GLN A 30 -5.52 5.36 -4.26
C GLN A 30 -5.15 5.05 -2.80
N LEU A 31 -5.66 5.85 -1.85
CA LEU A 31 -5.43 5.62 -0.43
C LEU A 31 -6.02 4.29 0.06
N SER A 32 -7.21 3.92 -0.45
CA SER A 32 -7.86 2.64 -0.14
C SER A 32 -6.98 1.45 -0.56
N TRP A 33 -6.42 1.48 -1.77
CA TRP A 33 -5.53 0.43 -2.26
C TRP A 33 -4.23 0.34 -1.47
N ILE A 34 -3.60 1.49 -1.18
CA ILE A 34 -2.37 1.55 -0.38
C ILE A 34 -2.61 0.95 1.01
N LEU A 35 -3.72 1.32 1.66
CA LEU A 35 -4.09 0.77 2.97
C LEU A 35 -4.38 -0.72 2.90
N PHE A 36 -5.10 -1.16 1.86
CA PHE A 36 -5.40 -2.57 1.65
C PHE A 36 -4.11 -3.40 1.53
N LEU A 37 -3.17 -2.99 0.67
CA LEU A 37 -1.92 -3.72 0.47
C LEU A 37 -1.06 -3.79 1.74
N LYS A 38 -0.99 -2.71 2.52
CA LYS A 38 -0.28 -2.71 3.82
C LYS A 38 -0.94 -3.67 4.81
N LEU A 39 -2.24 -3.56 4.99
CA LEU A 39 -3.00 -4.37 5.95
C LEU A 39 -2.98 -5.85 5.56
N PHE A 40 -3.08 -6.13 4.27
CA PHE A 40 -3.02 -7.49 3.74
C PHE A 40 -1.66 -8.12 4.01
N ASN A 41 -0.56 -7.42 3.73
CA ASN A 41 0.78 -7.92 4.06
C ASN A 41 0.92 -8.22 5.56
N ASP A 42 0.47 -7.32 6.43
CA ASP A 42 0.54 -7.53 7.89
C ASP A 42 -0.29 -8.74 8.33
N TRP A 43 -1.44 -8.96 7.69
CA TRP A 43 -2.26 -10.14 7.92
C TRP A 43 -1.55 -11.41 7.44
N GLU A 44 -0.93 -11.41 6.26
CA GLU A 44 -0.17 -12.57 5.74
C GLU A 44 1.02 -12.92 6.62
N GLU A 45 1.78 -11.92 7.09
CA GLU A 45 2.88 -12.12 8.04
C GLU A 45 2.38 -12.75 9.33
N HIS A 46 1.26 -12.28 9.86
CA HIS A 46 0.63 -12.86 11.04
C HIS A 46 0.13 -14.29 10.79
N GLN A 47 -0.45 -14.59 9.63
CA GLN A 47 -0.83 -15.95 9.24
C GLN A 47 0.38 -16.87 9.18
N LYS A 48 1.52 -16.41 8.64
CA LYS A 48 2.75 -17.18 8.56
C LYS A 48 3.32 -17.53 9.95
N ILE A 49 3.14 -16.64 10.93
CA ILE A 49 3.55 -16.87 12.32
C ILE A 49 2.66 -17.94 12.97
N ILE A 50 1.35 -17.88 12.76
CA ILE A 50 0.39 -18.81 13.37
C ILE A 50 0.39 -20.17 12.68
N ASN A 51 0.55 -20.18 11.37
CA ASN A 51 0.56 -21.37 10.53
C ASN A 51 1.87 -21.41 9.72
N PRO A 52 2.88 -22.17 10.17
CA PRO A 52 4.16 -22.31 9.47
C PRO A 52 4.05 -22.80 8.02
N ASP A 53 2.99 -23.55 7.69
CA ASP A 53 2.74 -24.07 6.34
C ASP A 53 2.03 -23.07 5.43
N TYR A 54 1.59 -21.93 5.96
CA TYR A 54 0.97 -20.87 5.17
C TYR A 54 1.91 -20.41 4.06
N ARG A 55 1.37 -20.28 2.84
CA ARG A 55 2.08 -19.74 1.69
C ARG A 55 1.51 -18.36 1.37
N PHE A 56 2.40 -17.39 1.24
CA PHE A 56 2.04 -16.06 0.79
C PHE A 56 1.32 -16.14 -0.56
N ILE A 57 0.28 -15.33 -0.71
CA ILE A 57 -0.50 -15.20 -1.93
C ILE A 57 0.29 -14.40 -2.96
N PHE A 58 1.00 -13.37 -2.51
CA PHE A 58 1.86 -12.57 -3.38
C PHE A 58 3.28 -13.15 -3.46
N GLU A 59 3.82 -13.16 -4.69
CA GLU A 59 5.24 -13.41 -4.89
C GLU A 59 6.10 -12.41 -4.11
N GLU A 60 7.31 -12.83 -3.76
CA GLU A 60 8.20 -12.05 -2.90
C GLU A 60 8.37 -10.60 -3.36
N LYS A 61 8.61 -10.37 -4.65
CA LYS A 61 8.79 -9.02 -5.23
C LYS A 61 7.60 -8.08 -5.04
N TYR A 62 6.37 -8.61 -4.94
CA TYR A 62 5.15 -7.81 -4.86
C TYR A 62 4.67 -7.57 -3.42
N ARG A 63 5.27 -8.25 -2.44
CA ARG A 63 4.97 -8.03 -1.01
C ARG A 63 5.39 -6.63 -0.56
N TRP A 64 4.58 -6.02 0.29
CA TRP A 64 4.72 -4.62 0.71
C TRP A 64 6.15 -4.22 1.13
N PRO A 65 6.87 -4.98 1.99
CA PRO A 65 8.20 -4.59 2.47
C PRO A 65 9.26 -4.55 1.36
N ASN A 66 9.00 -5.18 0.21
CA ASN A 66 9.98 -5.32 -0.84
C ASN A 66 10.01 -4.15 -1.83
N TRP A 67 9.03 -3.27 -1.81
CA TRP A 67 8.97 -2.11 -2.70
C TRP A 67 8.61 -0.81 -1.98
N ALA A 68 7.73 -0.84 -0.98
CA ALA A 68 7.13 0.37 -0.41
C ALA A 68 8.14 1.32 0.25
N ASP A 69 9.20 0.78 0.87
CA ASP A 69 10.28 1.56 1.49
C ASP A 69 11.58 1.57 0.66
N LYS A 70 11.59 0.90 -0.50
CA LYS A 70 12.80 0.76 -1.34
C LYS A 70 12.76 1.61 -2.59
N PHE A 71 11.58 1.75 -3.21
CA PHE A 71 11.41 2.54 -4.42
C PHE A 71 10.82 3.90 -4.10
N THR A 72 11.25 4.94 -4.80
CA THR A 72 10.70 6.29 -4.66
C THR A 72 10.57 6.97 -6.02
N GLY A 73 9.79 8.06 -6.07
CA GLY A 73 9.64 8.87 -7.29
C GLY A 73 9.20 8.08 -8.51
N GLU A 74 9.93 8.24 -9.62
CA GLU A 74 9.60 7.63 -10.91
C GLU A 74 9.78 6.11 -10.92
N GLU A 75 10.72 5.58 -10.13
CA GLU A 75 10.94 4.14 -10.00
C GLU A 75 9.71 3.46 -9.37
N LEU A 76 9.21 4.04 -8.26
CA LEU A 76 8.00 3.55 -7.60
C LEU A 76 6.79 3.60 -8.53
N LYS A 77 6.63 4.72 -9.27
CA LYS A 77 5.53 4.89 -10.22
C LYS A 77 5.57 3.81 -11.31
N ASN A 78 6.73 3.62 -11.94
CA ASN A 78 6.89 2.62 -12.99
C ASN A 78 6.62 1.19 -12.47
N PHE A 79 7.13 0.86 -11.28
CA PHE A 79 6.87 -0.44 -10.66
C PHE A 79 5.37 -0.67 -10.41
N VAL A 80 4.68 0.31 -9.83
CA VAL A 80 3.25 0.19 -9.52
C VAL A 80 2.43 0.04 -10.81
N GLU A 81 2.68 0.89 -11.80
CA GLU A 81 1.88 0.93 -13.04
C GLU A 81 2.15 -0.26 -13.97
N ARG A 82 3.42 -0.69 -14.09
CA ARG A 82 3.82 -1.67 -15.11
C ARG A 82 3.99 -3.09 -14.57
N GLU A 83 4.15 -3.25 -13.26
CA GLU A 83 4.41 -4.57 -12.67
C GLU A 83 3.36 -4.95 -11.63
N LEU A 84 3.12 -4.11 -10.61
CA LEU A 84 2.25 -4.47 -9.49
C LEU A 84 0.78 -4.54 -9.89
N ILE A 85 0.23 -3.49 -10.51
CA ILE A 85 -1.19 -3.48 -10.91
C ILE A 85 -1.50 -4.60 -11.91
N PRO A 86 -0.70 -4.83 -12.97
CA PRO A 86 -0.92 -5.95 -13.88
C PRO A 86 -0.84 -7.33 -13.21
N TYR A 87 -0.02 -7.49 -12.16
CA TYR A 87 0.05 -8.74 -11.40
C TYR A 87 -1.21 -9.00 -10.55
N LEU A 88 -1.88 -7.94 -10.08
CA LEU A 88 -3.07 -8.02 -9.25
C LEU A 88 -4.38 -8.14 -10.05
N SER A 89 -4.32 -7.98 -11.38
CA SER A 89 -5.47 -8.03 -12.30
C SER A 89 -5.73 -9.44 -12.81
#